data_AF-A0A841T8T4-F1
#
_entry.id   AF-A0A841T8T4-F1
#
_cell.length_a   1.000
_cell.length_b   1.000
_cell.length_c   1.000
_cell.angle_alpha   90.00
_cell.angle_beta   90.00
_cell.angle_gamma   90.00
#
_symmetry.space_group_name_H-M   'P 1'
#
loop_
_entity.id
_entity.type
_entity.pdbx_description
1 polymer ?
#
loop_
_entity_poly.entity_id
_entity_poly.type
_entity_poly.pdbx_seq_one_letter_code
_entity_poly.pdbx_strand_id
1 'polypeptide(L)'
;MRLLWWIFYFLTVYAFIPGFVSRVFGFRVFRKGLAKREIALTFDDGPDPVYTPKLLDALKRYDAKATFFVVGAHAEQNPELIRRMHEEGHAIGIHNYVHRSNWIMSPWTVKRHVLRTSQIIESITGKQPQYYRPPWGIVNIFDFAQLRSLNIVLWTKMFGDWKKKVGADNLYRKMRESFFPGQVFLLHDRGDTFGADEEAPAHTIAAVERILEDGRELGLQFVAIDELIALSDSNRAARLESKRAVRGKGGSSDVQENAKKAGAGSSVKAGPFKQVVVWAWMQWERLFHVMFRLHPVGDGSFMHYRIIKYGGPDLVLRDQSRIQRGDLVAEMHFDNEAMYRIGMQSKSALQIALRLIRETKVALPDISRQLEVIHREKNVKAIFGISMVNRGAEGLGFDTFPLQPGLFSKMTNWYLKLLMSIIHPDGKAKVKRQREKLEPRMILMSREMLNLWQDPEAAEAALKEAQQSKKPSPAAAARQSELLMDGAGEPLIQ
;
A
#
# COMPACT_ATOMS: atom_id res chain seq x y z
N MET A 1 10.15 37.07 -12.81
CA MET A 1 9.10 36.41 -11.99
C MET A 1 8.04 35.66 -12.82
N ARG A 2 7.32 36.30 -13.76
CA ARG A 2 6.21 35.65 -14.51
C ARG A 2 6.64 34.46 -15.39
N LEU A 3 7.81 34.54 -16.03
CA LEU A 3 8.38 33.44 -16.82
C LEU A 3 8.67 32.18 -15.98
N LEU A 4 9.16 32.37 -14.74
CA LEU A 4 9.41 31.27 -13.80
C LEU A 4 8.11 30.57 -13.39
N TRP A 5 7.02 31.32 -13.22
CA TRP A 5 5.69 30.73 -12.97
C TRP A 5 5.17 29.94 -14.17
N TRP A 6 5.34 30.45 -15.40
CA TRP A 6 4.98 29.70 -16.60
C TRP A 6 5.79 28.41 -16.77
N ILE A 7 7.10 28.46 -16.52
CA ILE A 7 7.97 27.27 -16.51
C ILE A 7 7.54 26.29 -15.41
N PHE A 8 7.21 26.79 -14.21
CA PHE A 8 6.73 25.97 -13.10
C PHE A 8 5.41 25.26 -13.42
N TYR A 9 4.41 25.99 -13.95
CA TYR A 9 3.13 25.40 -14.33
C TYR A 9 3.28 24.42 -15.50
N PHE A 10 4.11 24.75 -16.48
CA PHE A 10 4.42 23.87 -17.60
C PHE A 10 5.06 22.57 -17.12
N LEU A 11 6.14 22.63 -16.32
CA LEU A 11 6.79 21.44 -15.75
C LEU A 11 5.85 20.63 -14.85
N THR A 12 4.97 21.32 -14.10
CA THR A 12 3.99 20.66 -13.23
C THR A 12 3.00 19.83 -14.06
N VAL A 13 2.44 20.38 -15.14
CA VAL A 13 1.44 19.69 -15.98
C VAL A 13 2.09 18.70 -16.95
N TYR A 14 3.25 19.02 -17.50
CA TYR A 14 3.95 18.21 -18.49
C TYR A 14 4.51 16.92 -17.89
N ALA A 15 4.96 16.98 -16.63
CA ALA A 15 5.96 16.05 -16.11
C ALA A 15 5.64 15.58 -14.68
N PHE A 16 5.33 16.51 -13.77
CA PHE A 16 5.04 16.18 -12.38
C PHE A 16 3.70 15.45 -12.23
N ILE A 17 2.60 16.01 -12.76
CA ILE A 17 1.26 15.43 -12.66
C ILE A 17 1.19 14.05 -13.36
N PRO A 18 1.68 13.86 -14.61
CA PRO A 18 1.65 12.55 -15.26
C PRO A 18 2.55 11.51 -14.56
N GLY A 19 3.75 11.91 -14.12
CA GLY A 19 4.66 11.06 -13.34
C GLY A 19 4.07 10.65 -11.99
N PHE A 20 3.35 11.57 -11.34
CA PHE A 20 2.62 11.32 -10.11
C PHE A 20 1.42 10.40 -10.35
N VAL A 21 0.59 10.69 -11.36
CA VAL A 21 -0.62 9.93 -11.70
C VAL A 21 -0.28 8.48 -12.05
N SER A 22 0.75 8.25 -12.84
CA SER A 22 1.20 6.89 -13.17
C SER A 22 1.76 6.14 -11.96
N ARG A 23 2.65 6.78 -11.20
CA ARG A 23 3.32 6.15 -10.05
C ARG A 23 2.34 5.88 -8.90
N VAL A 24 1.31 6.71 -8.74
CA VAL A 24 0.29 6.56 -7.69
C VAL A 24 -0.88 5.67 -8.16
N PHE A 25 -1.45 5.96 -9.33
CA PHE A 25 -2.69 5.33 -9.80
C PHE A 25 -2.47 4.13 -10.72
N GLY A 26 -1.24 3.84 -11.16
CA GLY A 26 -0.98 2.75 -12.10
C GLY A 26 -1.63 2.98 -13.47
N PHE A 27 -1.99 4.23 -13.81
CA PHE A 27 -2.68 4.53 -15.05
C PHE A 27 -1.76 4.23 -16.24
N ARG A 28 -2.15 3.25 -17.05
CA ARG A 28 -1.39 2.74 -18.22
C ARG A 28 0.04 2.29 -17.92
N VAL A 29 0.34 1.94 -16.67
CA VAL A 29 1.65 1.40 -16.27
C VAL A 29 1.48 0.10 -15.49
N PHE A 30 2.34 -0.87 -15.77
CA PHE A 30 2.48 -2.09 -14.99
C PHE A 30 3.62 -1.91 -13.99
N ARG A 31 3.36 -2.18 -12.70
CA ARG A 31 4.35 -1.98 -11.62
C ARG A 31 4.45 -3.14 -10.65
N LYS A 32 3.38 -3.92 -10.51
CA LYS A 32 3.26 -5.04 -9.58
C LYS A 32 2.31 -6.06 -10.19
N GLY A 33 2.72 -7.32 -10.19
CA GLY A 33 1.89 -8.43 -10.59
C GLY A 33 0.93 -8.87 -9.49
N LEU A 34 -0.17 -9.48 -9.90
CA LEU A 34 -1.01 -10.30 -9.04
C LEU A 34 -0.61 -11.76 -9.28
N ALA A 35 0.36 -12.23 -8.51
CA ALA A 35 0.99 -13.54 -8.70
C ALA A 35 1.07 -14.29 -7.35
N LYS A 36 1.29 -15.61 -7.41
CA LYS A 36 1.29 -16.46 -6.20
C LYS A 36 2.70 -16.73 -5.69
N ARG A 37 3.66 -16.86 -6.60
CA ARG A 37 5.07 -17.17 -6.28
C ARG A 37 6.07 -16.49 -7.22
N GLU A 38 5.59 -15.75 -8.21
CA GLU A 38 6.41 -15.23 -9.29
C GLU A 38 6.93 -13.81 -9.00
N ILE A 39 8.19 -13.55 -9.36
CA ILE A 39 8.86 -12.24 -9.22
C ILE A 39 9.54 -11.92 -10.55
N ALA A 40 9.44 -10.66 -10.99
CA ALA A 40 10.15 -10.19 -12.18
C ALA A 40 11.43 -9.45 -11.81
N LEU A 41 12.58 -10.00 -12.22
CA LEU A 41 13.85 -9.28 -12.24
C LEU A 41 13.92 -8.47 -13.54
N THR A 42 14.20 -7.18 -13.41
CA THR A 42 14.31 -6.29 -14.57
C THR A 42 15.61 -5.50 -14.52
N PHE A 43 16.31 -5.42 -15.65
CA PHE A 43 17.62 -4.80 -15.77
C PHE A 43 17.56 -3.66 -16.79
N ASP A 44 17.95 -2.46 -16.37
CA ASP A 44 18.01 -1.26 -17.20
C ASP A 44 19.47 -0.97 -17.63
N ASP A 45 19.61 -0.10 -18.64
CA ASP A 45 20.85 0.49 -19.16
C ASP A 45 21.72 -0.37 -20.10
N GLY A 46 21.62 -1.68 -20.04
CA GLY A 46 22.37 -2.59 -20.92
C GLY A 46 22.00 -2.54 -22.41
N PRO A 47 22.61 -3.42 -23.23
CA PRO A 47 23.59 -4.43 -22.84
C PRO A 47 25.02 -3.88 -22.67
N ASP A 48 25.70 -4.32 -21.61
CA ASP A 48 27.12 -4.12 -21.35
C ASP A 48 27.93 -5.35 -21.81
N PRO A 49 29.01 -5.20 -22.59
CA PRO A 49 29.75 -6.34 -23.14
C PRO A 49 30.50 -7.17 -22.09
N VAL A 50 30.72 -6.67 -20.89
CA VAL A 50 31.47 -7.34 -19.81
C VAL A 50 30.53 -7.97 -18.79
N TYR A 51 29.48 -7.26 -18.37
CA TYR A 51 28.61 -7.68 -17.27
C TYR A 51 27.35 -8.41 -17.73
N THR A 52 26.71 -7.97 -18.81
CA THR A 52 25.49 -8.63 -19.31
C THR A 52 25.70 -10.11 -19.65
N PRO A 53 26.81 -10.57 -20.27
CA PRO A 53 27.04 -11.99 -20.50
C PRO A 53 27.08 -12.81 -19.20
N LYS A 54 27.74 -12.29 -18.16
CA LYS A 54 27.87 -12.94 -16.85
C LYS A 54 26.53 -13.03 -16.14
N LEU A 55 25.70 -11.99 -16.27
CA LEU A 55 24.34 -11.98 -15.75
C LEU A 55 23.45 -13.01 -16.46
N LEU A 56 23.54 -13.12 -17.78
CA LEU A 56 22.83 -14.15 -18.56
C LEU A 56 23.26 -15.56 -18.14
N ASP A 57 24.57 -15.79 -17.94
CA ASP A 57 25.07 -17.06 -17.42
C ASP A 57 24.49 -17.38 -16.04
N ALA A 58 24.43 -16.39 -15.14
CA ALA A 58 23.83 -16.56 -13.82
C ALA A 58 22.34 -16.92 -13.92
N LEU A 59 21.55 -16.19 -14.70
CA LEU A 59 20.13 -16.49 -14.90
C LEU A 59 19.90 -17.89 -15.47
N LYS A 60 20.71 -18.30 -16.45
CA LYS A 60 20.67 -19.62 -17.07
C LYS A 60 20.96 -20.75 -16.07
N ARG A 61 21.94 -20.58 -15.17
CA ARG A 61 22.27 -21.59 -14.14
C ARG A 61 21.11 -21.91 -13.21
N TYR A 62 20.23 -20.95 -12.96
CA TYR A 62 19.07 -21.10 -12.07
C TYR A 62 17.74 -21.27 -12.83
N ASP A 63 17.78 -21.47 -14.15
CA ASP A 63 16.60 -21.52 -15.03
C ASP A 63 15.63 -20.32 -14.82
N ALA A 64 16.20 -19.14 -14.59
CA ALA A 64 15.47 -17.92 -14.32
C ALA A 64 15.29 -17.09 -15.61
N LYS A 65 14.10 -16.50 -15.77
CA LYS A 65 13.84 -15.51 -16.82
C LYS A 65 13.79 -14.10 -16.22
N ALA A 66 14.08 -13.12 -17.06
CA ALA A 66 14.20 -11.72 -16.68
C ALA A 66 13.74 -10.82 -17.82
N THR A 67 13.66 -9.51 -17.56
CA THR A 67 13.38 -8.51 -18.59
C THR A 67 14.50 -7.49 -18.68
N PHE A 68 15.03 -7.29 -19.87
CA PHE A 68 16.09 -6.32 -20.14
C PHE A 68 15.51 -5.10 -20.85
N PHE A 69 15.53 -3.93 -20.21
CA PHE A 69 15.18 -2.65 -20.82
C PHE A 69 16.44 -2.03 -21.40
N VAL A 70 16.65 -2.25 -22.70
CA VAL A 70 17.90 -1.92 -23.37
C VAL A 70 17.90 -0.50 -23.92
N VAL A 71 19.04 0.17 -23.82
CA VAL A 71 19.28 1.45 -24.50
C VAL A 71 19.66 1.15 -25.95
N GLY A 72 18.95 1.76 -26.90
CA GLY A 72 19.09 1.43 -28.32
C GLY A 72 20.50 1.59 -28.89
N ALA A 73 21.27 2.61 -28.46
CA ALA A 73 22.66 2.76 -28.87
C ALA A 73 23.55 1.59 -28.42
N HIS A 74 23.29 1.03 -27.24
CA HIS A 74 24.03 -0.12 -26.71
C HIS A 74 23.58 -1.43 -27.38
N ALA A 75 22.28 -1.56 -27.66
CA ALA A 75 21.75 -2.68 -28.43
C ALA A 75 22.31 -2.72 -29.87
N GLU A 76 22.47 -1.57 -30.51
CA GLU A 76 23.08 -1.43 -31.85
C GLU A 76 24.56 -1.84 -31.85
N GLN A 77 25.27 -1.61 -30.74
CA GLN A 77 26.69 -1.97 -30.58
C GLN A 77 26.92 -3.44 -30.21
N ASN A 78 25.95 -4.09 -29.57
CA ASN A 78 26.10 -5.47 -29.05
C ASN A 78 24.92 -6.36 -29.51
N PRO A 79 24.69 -6.52 -30.83
CA PRO A 79 23.55 -7.26 -31.36
C PRO A 79 23.55 -8.75 -30.97
N GLU A 80 24.72 -9.34 -30.75
CA GLU A 80 24.87 -10.71 -30.26
C GLU A 80 24.28 -10.90 -28.85
N LEU A 81 24.39 -9.91 -27.96
CA LEU A 81 23.79 -9.99 -26.62
C LEU A 81 22.28 -9.85 -26.69
N ILE A 82 21.76 -9.00 -27.57
CA ILE A 82 20.31 -8.89 -27.80
C ILE A 82 19.74 -10.21 -28.34
N ARG A 83 20.44 -10.85 -29.30
CA ARG A 83 20.05 -12.18 -29.81
C ARG A 83 20.08 -13.23 -28.71
N ARG A 84 21.15 -13.25 -27.90
CA ARG A 84 21.29 -14.19 -26.79
C ARG A 84 20.18 -14.02 -25.75
N MET A 85 19.84 -12.79 -25.37
CA MET A 85 18.69 -12.52 -24.48
C MET A 85 17.40 -13.13 -25.04
N HIS A 86 17.17 -12.97 -26.35
CA HIS A 86 15.98 -13.50 -27.01
C HIS A 86 15.95 -15.03 -27.04
N GLU A 87 17.05 -15.66 -27.46
CA GLU A 87 17.18 -17.12 -27.57
C GLU A 87 17.12 -17.82 -26.21
N GLU A 88 17.65 -17.20 -25.16
CA GLU A 88 17.56 -17.71 -23.79
C GLU A 88 16.17 -17.46 -23.14
N GLY A 89 15.24 -16.83 -23.86
CA GLY A 89 13.84 -16.68 -23.45
C GLY A 89 13.57 -15.49 -22.52
N HIS A 90 14.45 -14.50 -22.48
CA HIS A 90 14.22 -13.26 -21.74
C HIS A 90 13.33 -12.30 -22.54
N ALA A 91 12.56 -11.47 -21.84
CA ALA A 91 11.83 -10.38 -22.49
C ALA A 91 12.78 -9.18 -22.72
N ILE A 92 12.65 -8.53 -23.87
CA ILE A 92 13.43 -7.35 -24.24
C ILE A 92 12.48 -6.16 -24.36
N GLY A 93 12.74 -5.12 -23.59
CA GLY A 93 12.00 -3.87 -23.58
C GLY A 93 12.87 -2.70 -24.01
N ILE A 94 12.23 -1.57 -24.31
CA ILE A 94 12.89 -0.35 -24.77
C ILE A 94 13.22 0.56 -23.58
N HIS A 95 14.44 1.12 -23.53
CA HIS A 95 14.88 2.14 -22.57
C HIS A 95 15.39 3.43 -23.25
N ASN A 96 14.67 3.90 -24.28
CA ASN A 96 15.09 4.91 -25.25
C ASN A 96 16.34 4.52 -26.08
N TYR A 97 16.70 5.34 -27.06
CA TYR A 97 17.90 5.15 -27.88
C TYR A 97 19.17 5.64 -27.15
N VAL A 98 19.05 6.70 -26.34
CA VAL A 98 20.10 7.20 -25.45
C VAL A 98 19.54 7.36 -24.04
N HIS A 99 20.38 7.17 -23.02
CA HIS A 99 20.01 7.32 -21.61
C HIS A 99 19.91 8.80 -21.20
N ARG A 100 18.90 9.51 -21.75
CA ARG A 100 18.55 10.92 -21.46
C ARG A 100 17.10 11.05 -21.01
N SER A 101 16.81 12.07 -20.20
CA SER A 101 15.52 12.13 -19.49
C SER A 101 14.43 12.56 -20.42
N ASN A 102 13.28 11.91 -20.33
CA ASN A 102 12.08 12.34 -21.03
C ASN A 102 11.65 13.77 -20.62
N TRP A 103 12.13 14.32 -19.48
CA TRP A 103 11.89 15.72 -19.11
C TRP A 103 12.64 16.73 -19.97
N ILE A 104 13.84 16.39 -20.43
CA ILE A 104 14.71 17.32 -21.18
C ILE A 104 14.63 17.07 -22.70
N MET A 105 13.90 16.04 -23.12
CA MET A 105 13.70 15.70 -24.53
C MET A 105 12.30 16.10 -24.99
N SER A 106 12.19 16.58 -26.23
CA SER A 106 10.89 16.84 -26.83
C SER A 106 10.11 15.54 -27.02
N PRO A 107 8.76 15.55 -27.00
CA PRO A 107 7.95 14.36 -27.27
C PRO A 107 8.30 13.66 -28.59
N TRP A 108 8.56 14.45 -29.63
CA TRP A 108 8.96 13.94 -30.95
C TRP A 108 10.30 13.21 -30.91
N THR A 109 11.26 13.72 -30.11
CA THR A 109 12.54 13.08 -29.87
C THR A 109 12.36 11.74 -29.17
N VAL A 110 11.54 11.69 -28.10
CA VAL A 110 11.22 10.44 -27.40
C VAL A 110 10.61 9.43 -28.35
N LYS A 111 9.60 9.82 -29.13
CA LYS A 111 8.96 8.94 -30.12
C LYS A 111 9.97 8.38 -31.13
N ARG A 112 10.86 9.23 -31.65
CA ARG A 112 11.92 8.81 -32.59
C ARG A 112 12.90 7.83 -31.93
N HIS A 113 13.30 8.08 -30.69
CA HIS A 113 14.21 7.21 -29.93
C HIS A 113 13.58 5.84 -29.68
N VAL A 114 12.32 5.81 -29.25
CA VAL A 114 11.58 4.56 -29.02
C VAL A 114 11.41 3.78 -30.32
N LEU A 115 11.00 4.45 -31.41
CA LEU A 115 10.84 3.79 -32.71
C LEU A 115 12.16 3.22 -33.25
N ARG A 116 13.26 3.99 -33.17
CA ARG A 116 14.58 3.52 -33.59
C ARG A 116 15.02 2.29 -32.79
N THR A 117 14.84 2.32 -31.48
CA THR A 117 15.21 1.19 -30.60
C THR A 117 14.33 -0.02 -30.90
N SER A 118 13.03 0.18 -31.17
CA SER A 118 12.12 -0.88 -31.59
C SER A 118 12.58 -1.56 -32.87
N GLN A 119 12.99 -0.79 -33.89
CA GLN A 119 13.48 -1.30 -35.17
C GLN A 119 14.79 -2.09 -35.01
N ILE A 120 15.70 -1.61 -34.16
CA ILE A 120 16.95 -2.33 -33.83
C ILE A 120 16.62 -3.69 -33.22
N ILE A 121 15.78 -3.73 -32.17
CA ILE A 121 15.39 -4.98 -31.51
C ILE A 121 14.70 -5.93 -32.50
N GLU A 122 13.75 -5.44 -33.30
CA GLU A 122 13.03 -6.22 -34.30
C GLU A 122 13.98 -6.78 -35.38
N SER A 123 14.94 -6.00 -35.86
CA SER A 123 15.92 -6.45 -36.86
C SER A 123 16.83 -7.58 -36.36
N ILE A 124 17.08 -7.64 -35.05
CA ILE A 124 17.96 -8.65 -34.44
C ILE A 124 17.17 -9.90 -34.04
N THR A 125 15.95 -9.71 -33.51
CA THR A 125 15.17 -10.79 -32.88
C THR A 125 14.01 -11.30 -33.74
N GLY A 126 13.64 -10.57 -34.80
CA GLY A 126 12.44 -10.84 -35.59
C GLY A 126 11.13 -10.52 -34.86
N LYS A 127 11.17 -9.94 -33.66
CA LYS A 127 9.98 -9.60 -32.87
C LYS A 127 9.98 -8.14 -32.45
N GLN A 128 8.81 -7.51 -32.56
CA GLN A 128 8.64 -6.16 -32.03
C GLN A 128 8.57 -6.18 -30.50
N PRO A 129 9.34 -5.33 -29.80
CA PRO A 129 9.23 -5.19 -28.36
C PRO A 129 7.88 -4.61 -27.97
N GLN A 130 7.29 -5.14 -26.90
CA GLN A 130 5.98 -4.70 -26.39
C GLN A 130 6.09 -3.85 -25.12
N TYR A 131 7.29 -3.74 -24.54
CA TYR A 131 7.52 -3.13 -23.24
C TYR A 131 8.42 -1.90 -23.37
N TYR A 132 8.10 -0.87 -22.61
CA TYR A 132 8.89 0.35 -22.53
C TYR A 132 9.06 0.76 -21.06
N ARG A 133 10.29 1.11 -20.69
CA ARG A 133 10.55 1.78 -19.42
C ARG A 133 11.23 3.10 -19.74
N PRO A 134 10.66 4.25 -19.34
CA PRO A 134 11.34 5.52 -19.54
C PRO A 134 12.56 5.64 -18.60
N PRO A 135 13.66 6.26 -19.06
CA PRO A 135 14.78 6.61 -18.19
C PRO A 135 14.33 7.34 -16.91
N TRP A 136 14.90 6.93 -15.77
CA TRP A 136 14.53 7.34 -14.41
C TRP A 136 13.06 7.07 -14.00
N GLY A 137 12.30 6.30 -14.78
CA GLY A 137 10.88 6.04 -14.53
C GLY A 137 10.02 7.31 -14.58
N ILE A 138 10.43 8.26 -15.42
CA ILE A 138 9.78 9.55 -15.59
C ILE A 138 8.93 9.52 -16.85
N VAL A 139 7.61 9.58 -16.68
CA VAL A 139 6.64 9.67 -17.78
C VAL A 139 6.12 11.09 -17.94
N ASN A 140 5.92 11.52 -19.19
CA ASN A 140 5.20 12.75 -19.53
C ASN A 140 3.82 12.42 -20.14
N ILE A 141 2.96 13.42 -20.32
CA ILE A 141 1.61 13.21 -20.88
C ILE A 141 1.62 12.67 -22.33
N PHE A 142 2.66 13.00 -23.10
CA PHE A 142 2.79 12.56 -24.49
C PHE A 142 3.22 11.10 -24.61
N ASP A 143 3.94 10.56 -23.62
CA ASP A 143 4.31 9.15 -23.58
C ASP A 143 3.04 8.27 -23.63
N PHE A 144 1.97 8.66 -22.92
CA PHE A 144 0.68 7.93 -22.98
C PHE A 144 -0.04 8.04 -24.32
N ALA A 145 0.12 9.16 -25.03
CA ALA A 145 -0.56 9.41 -26.29
C ALA A 145 0.19 8.80 -27.48
N GLN A 146 1.53 8.84 -27.46
CA GLN A 146 2.39 8.48 -28.58
C GLN A 146 2.89 7.04 -28.52
N LEU A 147 2.94 6.43 -27.33
CA LEU A 147 3.44 5.06 -27.13
C LEU A 147 2.32 4.08 -26.82
N ARG A 148 1.14 4.27 -27.44
CA ARG A 148 -0.07 3.50 -27.11
C ARG A 148 0.04 1.99 -27.33
N SER A 149 0.90 1.58 -28.25
CA SER A 149 1.19 0.18 -28.57
C SER A 149 2.15 -0.49 -27.58
N LEU A 150 2.79 0.28 -26.70
CA LEU A 150 3.75 -0.24 -25.72
C LEU A 150 3.16 -0.23 -24.32
N ASN A 151 3.46 -1.29 -23.58
CA ASN A 151 3.15 -1.40 -22.17
C ASN A 151 4.27 -0.72 -21.37
N ILE A 152 3.93 0.34 -20.64
CA ILE A 152 4.89 1.03 -19.78
C ILE A 152 5.10 0.19 -18.52
N VAL A 153 6.34 -0.23 -18.26
CA VAL A 153 6.71 -1.05 -17.11
C VAL A 153 7.56 -0.23 -16.16
N LEU A 154 7.09 -0.10 -14.92
CA LEU A 154 7.83 0.50 -13.80
C LEU A 154 8.25 -0.62 -12.83
N TRP A 155 8.47 -0.27 -11.57
CA TRP A 155 8.95 -1.19 -10.54
C TRP A 155 8.23 -0.98 -9.22
N THR A 156 8.25 -2.01 -8.38
CA THR A 156 7.84 -1.89 -6.97
C THR A 156 9.01 -1.50 -6.08
N LYS A 157 10.22 -1.96 -6.39
CA LYS A 157 11.43 -1.77 -5.58
C LYS A 157 12.65 -1.45 -6.43
N MET A 158 13.47 -0.57 -5.90
CA MET A 158 14.72 -0.06 -6.47
C MET A 158 15.73 -0.02 -5.31
N PHE A 159 16.94 -0.54 -5.54
CA PHE A 159 17.85 -0.89 -4.44
C PHE A 159 19.08 0.01 -4.32
N GLY A 160 19.33 0.84 -5.35
CA GLY A 160 20.54 1.67 -5.45
C GLY A 160 21.73 0.88 -5.97
N ASP A 161 21.50 -0.20 -6.71
CA ASP A 161 22.50 -1.16 -7.17
C ASP A 161 23.53 -0.56 -8.12
N TRP A 162 23.21 0.56 -8.78
CA TRP A 162 24.14 1.35 -9.58
C TRP A 162 25.24 2.08 -8.77
N LYS A 163 25.28 1.90 -7.44
CA LYS A 163 26.29 2.49 -6.55
C LYS A 163 27.17 1.44 -5.88
N LYS A 164 28.48 1.51 -6.12
CA LYS A 164 29.51 0.64 -5.53
C LYS A 164 29.41 0.59 -4.00
N LYS A 165 29.15 1.74 -3.36
CA LYS A 165 28.99 1.84 -1.90
C LYS A 165 27.86 1.00 -1.31
N VAL A 166 26.89 0.56 -2.12
CA VAL A 166 25.84 -0.35 -1.64
C VAL A 166 26.48 -1.71 -1.37
N GLY A 167 27.30 -2.23 -2.28
CA GLY A 167 27.94 -3.53 -2.16
C GLY A 167 26.97 -4.72 -2.25
N ALA A 168 27.50 -5.90 -2.58
CA ALA A 168 26.70 -7.08 -2.85
C ALA A 168 25.87 -7.54 -1.63
N ASP A 169 26.45 -7.54 -0.42
CA ASP A 169 25.76 -8.01 0.79
C ASP A 169 24.55 -7.16 1.19
N ASN A 170 24.70 -5.84 1.12
CA ASN A 170 23.62 -4.93 1.45
C ASN A 170 22.54 -4.94 0.35
N LEU A 171 22.95 -5.06 -0.92
CA LEU A 171 22.03 -5.18 -2.04
C LEU A 171 21.19 -6.46 -1.88
N TYR A 172 21.84 -7.59 -1.65
CA TYR A 172 21.22 -8.87 -1.32
C TYR A 172 20.21 -8.73 -0.18
N ARG A 173 20.61 -8.14 0.96
CA ARG A 173 19.72 -7.98 2.12
C ARG A 173 18.46 -7.19 1.77
N LYS A 174 18.61 -6.06 1.06
CA LYS A 174 17.47 -5.23 0.64
C LYS A 174 16.55 -5.95 -0.35
N MET A 175 17.12 -6.74 -1.26
CA MET A 175 16.35 -7.57 -2.20
C MET A 175 15.56 -8.64 -1.44
N ARG A 176 16.20 -9.34 -0.50
CA ARG A 176 15.59 -10.38 0.33
C ARG A 176 14.48 -9.83 1.22
N GLU A 177 14.61 -8.63 1.77
CA GLU A 177 13.56 -7.94 2.52
C GLU A 177 12.30 -7.64 1.67
N SER A 178 12.45 -7.62 0.33
CA SER A 178 11.38 -7.32 -0.61
C SER A 178 10.86 -8.55 -1.35
N PHE A 179 11.17 -9.75 -0.86
CA PHE A 179 10.99 -11.01 -1.57
C PHE A 179 9.56 -11.56 -1.45
N PHE A 180 8.62 -10.86 -2.09
CA PHE A 180 7.20 -11.20 -2.11
C PHE A 180 6.71 -11.50 -3.53
N PRO A 181 5.69 -12.35 -3.71
CA PRO A 181 5.08 -12.56 -5.02
C PRO A 181 4.53 -11.28 -5.67
N GLY A 182 4.67 -11.20 -7.00
CA GLY A 182 4.20 -10.10 -7.82
C GLY A 182 5.13 -8.89 -7.86
N GLN A 183 6.31 -8.95 -7.25
CA GLN A 183 7.24 -7.81 -7.24
C GLN A 183 7.93 -7.64 -8.60
N VAL A 184 8.23 -6.40 -8.94
CA VAL A 184 9.03 -6.03 -10.12
C VAL A 184 10.24 -5.28 -9.61
N PHE A 185 11.40 -5.94 -9.64
CA PHE A 185 12.67 -5.41 -9.15
C PHE A 185 13.37 -4.64 -10.25
N LEU A 186 13.74 -3.38 -9.98
CA LEU A 186 14.60 -2.58 -10.84
C LEU A 186 16.07 -2.76 -10.41
N LEU A 187 16.86 -3.25 -11.34
CA LEU A 187 18.31 -3.45 -11.28
C LEU A 187 18.96 -2.91 -12.56
N HIS A 188 20.28 -2.89 -12.62
CA HIS A 188 21.06 -2.38 -13.73
C HIS A 188 22.20 -3.35 -14.05
N ASP A 189 22.43 -3.60 -15.34
CA ASP A 189 23.51 -4.47 -15.83
C ASP A 189 24.68 -3.67 -16.45
N ARG A 190 24.63 -2.33 -16.35
CA ARG A 190 25.65 -1.41 -16.86
C ARG A 190 26.06 -0.36 -15.83
N GLY A 191 27.34 -0.01 -15.78
CA GLY A 191 27.93 0.88 -14.78
C GLY A 191 28.45 2.24 -15.29
N ASP A 192 28.38 2.51 -16.59
CA ASP A 192 28.93 3.71 -17.24
C ASP A 192 27.91 4.82 -17.52
N THR A 193 26.63 4.62 -17.14
CA THR A 193 25.57 5.62 -17.31
C THR A 193 25.69 6.74 -16.29
N PHE A 194 25.06 7.89 -16.57
CA PHE A 194 25.15 9.07 -15.71
C PHE A 194 24.72 8.77 -14.27
N GLY A 195 25.68 8.80 -13.35
CA GLY A 195 25.46 8.57 -11.93
C GLY A 195 25.59 7.11 -11.49
N ALA A 196 25.89 6.16 -12.39
CA ALA A 196 26.29 4.80 -12.06
C ALA A 196 27.80 4.72 -11.79
N ASP A 197 28.22 3.72 -11.01
CA ASP A 197 29.64 3.42 -10.78
C ASP A 197 30.02 2.17 -11.59
N GLU A 198 31.20 2.18 -12.25
CA GLU A 198 31.61 1.17 -13.24
C GLU A 198 31.61 -0.28 -12.72
N GLU A 199 31.99 -0.49 -11.46
CA GLU A 199 32.04 -1.81 -10.83
C GLU A 199 30.69 -2.25 -10.21
N ALA A 200 29.70 -1.36 -10.18
CA ALA A 200 28.43 -1.64 -9.52
C ALA A 200 27.68 -2.87 -10.09
N PRO A 201 27.67 -3.12 -11.42
CA PRO A 201 27.04 -4.33 -11.99
C PRO A 201 27.63 -5.64 -11.46
N ALA A 202 28.91 -5.68 -11.09
CA ALA A 202 29.52 -6.86 -10.47
C ALA A 202 28.85 -7.20 -9.13
N HIS A 203 28.54 -6.19 -8.32
CA HIS A 203 27.80 -6.36 -7.07
C HIS A 203 26.34 -6.76 -7.32
N THR A 204 25.71 -6.23 -8.38
CA THR A 204 24.37 -6.64 -8.81
C THR A 204 24.32 -8.13 -9.13
N ILE A 205 25.25 -8.63 -9.95
CA ILE A 205 25.32 -10.04 -10.33
C ILE A 205 25.52 -10.93 -9.09
N ALA A 206 26.45 -10.59 -8.21
CA ALA A 206 26.70 -11.35 -6.98
C ALA A 206 25.48 -11.40 -6.05
N ALA A 207 24.72 -10.31 -5.94
CA ALA A 207 23.49 -10.28 -5.15
C ALA A 207 22.35 -11.05 -5.83
N VAL A 208 22.23 -10.97 -7.16
CA VAL A 208 21.24 -11.71 -7.95
C VAL A 208 21.44 -13.21 -7.80
N GLU A 209 22.66 -13.73 -7.92
CA GLU A 209 22.92 -15.17 -7.76
C GLU A 209 22.40 -15.73 -6.43
N ARG A 210 22.64 -15.01 -5.32
CA ARG A 210 22.13 -15.38 -3.99
C ARG A 210 20.61 -15.31 -3.91
N ILE A 211 19.99 -14.31 -4.55
CA ILE A 211 18.52 -14.18 -4.58
C ILE A 211 17.89 -15.28 -5.45
N LEU A 212 18.55 -15.71 -6.52
CA LEU A 212 18.10 -16.83 -7.35
C LEU A 212 18.11 -18.14 -6.56
N GLU A 213 19.19 -18.39 -5.81
CA GLU A 213 19.30 -19.54 -4.89
C GLU A 213 18.18 -19.52 -3.84
N ASP A 214 18.03 -18.40 -3.14
CA ASP A 214 16.98 -18.19 -2.15
C ASP A 214 15.56 -18.42 -2.70
N GLY A 215 15.31 -17.96 -3.93
CA GLY A 215 14.01 -18.12 -4.57
C GLY A 215 13.69 -19.58 -4.84
N ARG A 216 14.68 -20.35 -5.30
CA ARG A 216 14.54 -21.79 -5.50
C ARG A 216 14.21 -22.53 -4.21
N GLU A 217 14.87 -22.19 -3.10
CA GLU A 217 14.60 -22.78 -1.78
C GLU A 217 13.20 -22.44 -1.26
N LEU A 218 12.73 -21.23 -1.50
CA LEU A 218 11.42 -20.74 -1.05
C LEU A 218 10.27 -21.09 -2.00
N GLY A 219 10.54 -21.77 -3.13
CA GLY A 219 9.55 -22.09 -4.15
C GLY A 219 9.02 -20.86 -4.92
N LEU A 220 9.79 -19.77 -4.94
CA LEU A 220 9.56 -18.60 -5.77
C LEU A 220 10.13 -18.83 -7.17
N GLN A 221 9.50 -18.23 -8.18
CA GLN A 221 9.91 -18.34 -9.58
C GLN A 221 10.25 -16.98 -10.16
N PHE A 222 11.36 -16.90 -10.88
CA PHE A 222 11.80 -15.69 -11.55
C PHE A 222 11.38 -15.72 -13.01
N VAL A 223 10.46 -14.83 -13.35
CA VAL A 223 9.79 -14.80 -14.65
C VAL A 223 10.02 -13.45 -15.34
N ALA A 224 9.91 -13.44 -16.66
CA ALA A 224 9.90 -12.21 -17.41
C ALA A 224 8.57 -11.43 -17.23
N ILE A 225 8.55 -10.15 -17.60
CA ILE A 225 7.42 -9.26 -17.32
C ILE A 225 6.14 -9.64 -18.08
N ASP A 226 6.28 -10.21 -19.26
CA ASP A 226 5.20 -10.71 -20.11
C ASP A 226 4.43 -11.83 -19.40
N GLU A 227 5.14 -12.81 -18.84
CA GLU A 227 4.54 -13.88 -18.04
C GLU A 227 3.90 -13.32 -16.77
N LEU A 228 4.57 -12.41 -16.07
CA LEU A 228 4.01 -11.81 -14.85
C LEU A 228 2.70 -11.03 -15.13
N ILE A 229 2.62 -10.34 -16.27
CA ILE A 229 1.41 -9.65 -16.72
C ILE A 229 0.30 -10.66 -17.02
N ALA A 230 0.60 -11.71 -17.79
CA ALA A 230 -0.39 -12.74 -18.15
C ALA A 230 -0.97 -13.44 -16.91
N LEU A 231 -0.13 -13.79 -15.94
CA LEU A 231 -0.55 -14.35 -14.65
C LEU A 231 -1.42 -13.37 -13.87
N SER A 232 -1.08 -12.09 -13.90
CA SER A 232 -1.84 -11.04 -13.21
C SER A 232 -3.25 -10.89 -13.76
N ASP A 233 -3.40 -10.92 -15.08
CA ASP A 233 -4.69 -10.80 -15.76
C ASP A 233 -5.55 -12.03 -15.50
N SER A 234 -4.95 -13.23 -15.56
CA SER A 234 -5.62 -14.50 -15.27
C SER A 234 -6.12 -14.55 -13.82
N ASN A 235 -5.27 -14.19 -12.85
CA ASN A 235 -5.64 -14.14 -11.44
C ASN A 235 -6.70 -13.07 -11.15
N ARG A 236 -6.70 -11.95 -11.89
CA ARG A 236 -7.74 -10.92 -11.77
C ARG A 236 -9.09 -11.43 -12.28
N ALA A 237 -9.11 -12.12 -13.42
CA ALA A 237 -10.32 -12.72 -13.99
C ALA A 237 -10.92 -13.75 -13.02
N ALA A 238 -10.10 -14.69 -12.51
CA ALA A 238 -10.54 -15.70 -11.56
C ALA A 238 -11.12 -15.09 -10.26
N ARG A 239 -10.54 -13.99 -9.76
CA ARG A 239 -11.07 -13.25 -8.60
C ARG A 239 -12.42 -12.61 -8.90
N LEU A 240 -12.62 -12.07 -10.10
CA LEU A 240 -13.89 -11.46 -10.50
C LEU A 240 -14.99 -12.51 -10.65
N GLU A 241 -14.68 -13.67 -11.23
CA GLU A 241 -15.59 -14.80 -11.34
C GLU A 241 -15.97 -15.36 -9.97
N SER A 242 -14.99 -15.55 -9.08
CA SER A 242 -15.25 -15.98 -7.70
C SER A 242 -16.18 -15.00 -6.96
N LYS A 243 -15.96 -13.69 -7.11
CA LYS A 243 -16.85 -12.65 -6.55
C LYS A 243 -18.26 -12.69 -7.13
N ARG A 244 -18.43 -13.05 -8.41
CA ARG A 244 -19.74 -13.23 -9.06
C ARG A 244 -20.44 -14.49 -8.58
N ALA A 245 -19.73 -15.61 -8.43
CA ALA A 245 -20.28 -16.86 -7.92
C ALA A 245 -20.76 -16.77 -6.47
N VAL A 246 -20.01 -16.06 -5.61
CA VAL A 246 -20.42 -15.78 -4.22
C VAL A 246 -21.65 -14.89 -4.16
N ARG A 247 -21.81 -13.93 -5.07
CA ARG A 247 -23.03 -13.13 -5.21
C ARG A 247 -24.22 -13.93 -5.77
N GLY A 248 -23.98 -14.92 -6.63
CA GLY A 248 -25.01 -15.78 -7.20
C GLY A 248 -25.56 -16.84 -6.23
N LYS A 249 -24.75 -17.31 -5.27
CA LYS A 249 -25.18 -18.28 -4.24
C LYS A 249 -25.85 -17.64 -3.01
N GLY A 250 -25.86 -16.32 -2.90
CA GLY A 250 -26.52 -15.57 -1.82
C GLY A 250 -27.56 -14.60 -2.36
N GLY A 251 -28.77 -15.09 -2.66
CA GLY A 251 -29.94 -14.26 -2.98
C GLY A 251 -30.37 -14.30 -4.45
N SER A 252 -30.87 -15.45 -4.88
CA SER A 252 -31.58 -15.62 -6.16
C SER A 252 -32.85 -16.44 -5.90
N SER A 253 -33.83 -15.86 -5.21
CA SER A 253 -35.21 -15.91 -5.73
C SER A 253 -36.06 -14.69 -5.34
N ASP A 254 -35.76 -13.98 -4.24
CA ASP A 254 -36.77 -13.08 -3.63
C ASP A 254 -36.54 -11.58 -3.92
N VAL A 255 -35.45 -11.23 -4.61
CA VAL A 255 -35.07 -9.82 -4.87
C VAL A 255 -35.53 -9.33 -6.25
N GLN A 256 -35.76 -10.22 -7.22
CA GLN A 256 -36.26 -9.81 -8.55
C GLN A 256 -37.78 -9.61 -8.61
N GLU A 257 -38.55 -10.25 -7.72
CA GLU A 257 -40.01 -10.07 -7.68
C GLU A 257 -40.42 -8.84 -6.85
N ASN A 258 -39.64 -8.49 -5.81
CA ASN A 258 -39.88 -7.27 -5.02
C ASN A 258 -39.37 -5.99 -5.67
N ALA A 259 -38.45 -6.06 -6.65
CA ALA A 259 -37.97 -4.90 -7.38
C ALA A 259 -38.98 -4.32 -8.38
N LYS A 260 -40.02 -5.08 -8.78
CA LYS A 260 -41.12 -4.57 -9.63
C LYS A 260 -42.26 -3.93 -8.83
N LYS A 261 -42.38 -4.19 -7.52
CA LYS A 261 -43.40 -3.57 -6.65
C LYS A 261 -42.89 -2.45 -5.75
N ALA A 262 -41.58 -2.28 -5.58
CA ALA A 262 -40.98 -1.17 -4.83
C ALA A 262 -40.64 0.07 -5.69
N GLY A 263 -41.21 0.19 -6.88
CA GLY A 263 -41.12 1.36 -7.76
C GLY A 263 -42.00 2.52 -7.31
N ALA A 264 -41.96 2.90 -6.04
CA ALA A 264 -42.59 4.12 -5.52
C ALA A 264 -41.99 4.47 -4.14
N GLY A 265 -40.68 4.71 -4.11
CA GLY A 265 -39.99 5.15 -2.89
C GLY A 265 -38.63 5.70 -3.24
N SER A 266 -38.49 7.01 -3.18
CA SER A 266 -37.30 7.78 -3.58
C SER A 266 -36.00 7.24 -2.97
N SER A 267 -35.19 6.54 -3.77
CA SER A 267 -33.77 6.38 -3.47
C SER A 267 -33.05 7.64 -3.96
N VAL A 268 -32.46 8.38 -3.02
CA VAL A 268 -31.68 9.58 -3.31
C VAL A 268 -30.46 9.17 -4.14
N LYS A 269 -30.53 9.34 -5.47
CA LYS A 269 -29.35 9.29 -6.33
C LYS A 269 -28.38 10.35 -5.84
N ALA A 270 -27.21 9.92 -5.34
CA ALA A 270 -26.15 10.83 -4.94
C ALA A 270 -25.80 11.76 -6.12
N GLY A 271 -26.00 13.07 -5.93
CA GLY A 271 -25.80 14.07 -6.97
C GLY A 271 -24.36 14.07 -7.53
N PRO A 272 -24.16 14.57 -8.77
CA PRO A 272 -22.88 14.52 -9.50
C PRO A 272 -21.69 15.07 -8.71
N PHE A 273 -21.93 16.07 -7.84
CA PHE A 273 -20.92 16.62 -6.93
C PHE A 273 -20.37 15.59 -5.91
N LYS A 274 -21.24 14.74 -5.34
CA LYS A 274 -20.82 13.72 -4.36
C LYS A 274 -19.95 12.64 -5.02
N GLN A 275 -20.19 12.33 -6.29
CA GLN A 275 -19.39 11.37 -7.06
C GLN A 275 -17.98 11.90 -7.35
N VAL A 276 -17.84 13.19 -7.68
CA VAL A 276 -16.53 13.83 -7.88
C VAL A 276 -15.72 13.89 -6.57
N VAL A 277 -16.38 14.20 -5.44
CA VAL A 277 -15.73 14.21 -4.12
C VAL A 277 -15.26 12.80 -3.71
N VAL A 278 -16.11 11.78 -3.91
CA VAL A 278 -15.72 10.38 -3.65
C VAL A 278 -14.57 9.96 -4.57
N TRP A 279 -14.61 10.32 -5.85
CA TRP A 279 -13.52 10.03 -6.79
C TRP A 279 -12.20 10.68 -6.36
N ALA A 280 -12.21 11.98 -6.02
CA ALA A 280 -11.03 12.71 -5.56
C ALA A 280 -10.48 12.14 -4.25
N TRP A 281 -11.37 11.68 -3.37
CA TRP A 281 -10.99 11.05 -2.11
C TRP A 281 -10.36 9.65 -2.30
N MET A 282 -10.90 8.83 -3.21
CA MET A 282 -10.27 7.57 -3.61
C MET A 282 -8.89 7.79 -4.27
N GLN A 283 -8.68 8.93 -4.93
CA GLN A 283 -7.37 9.32 -5.43
C GLN A 283 -6.42 9.74 -4.28
N TRP A 284 -6.92 10.49 -3.30
CA TRP A 284 -6.14 10.86 -2.10
C TRP A 284 -5.66 9.64 -1.31
N GLU A 285 -6.50 8.62 -1.19
CA GLU A 285 -6.13 7.37 -0.51
C GLU A 285 -4.93 6.68 -1.18
N ARG A 286 -4.97 6.49 -2.50
CA ARG A 286 -3.85 5.86 -3.22
C ARG A 286 -2.56 6.66 -3.06
N LEU A 287 -2.67 7.99 -3.05
CA LEU A 287 -1.55 8.86 -2.73
C LEU A 287 -1.03 8.64 -1.31
N PHE A 288 -1.93 8.54 -0.34
CA PHE A 288 -1.61 8.29 1.07
C PHE A 288 -0.85 6.96 1.25
N HIS A 289 -1.31 5.87 0.62
CA HIS A 289 -0.61 4.57 0.64
C HIS A 289 0.83 4.66 0.11
N VAL A 290 1.03 5.39 -0.99
CA VAL A 290 2.35 5.55 -1.61
C VAL A 290 3.26 6.46 -0.77
N MET A 291 2.76 7.58 -0.27
CA MET A 291 3.54 8.52 0.54
C MET A 291 3.95 7.93 1.90
N PHE A 292 3.09 7.11 2.51
CA PHE A 292 3.28 6.63 3.88
C PHE A 292 3.66 5.15 4.01
N ARG A 293 3.90 4.46 2.88
CA ARG A 293 4.42 3.07 2.82
C ARG A 293 3.66 2.11 3.74
N LEU A 294 2.34 2.10 3.59
CA LEU A 294 1.46 1.28 4.41
C LEU A 294 1.59 -0.21 4.05
N HIS A 295 1.72 -1.06 5.05
CA HIS A 295 1.74 -2.52 4.95
C HIS A 295 0.33 -3.09 5.15
N PRO A 296 -0.15 -4.01 4.30
CA PRO A 296 -1.49 -4.60 4.45
C PRO A 296 -1.55 -5.56 5.65
N VAL A 297 -2.68 -5.56 6.36
CA VAL A 297 -3.02 -6.57 7.37
C VAL A 297 -3.85 -7.68 6.70
N GLY A 298 -3.52 -8.95 6.95
CA GLY A 298 -4.19 -10.09 6.32
C GLY A 298 -4.10 -10.03 4.78
N ASP A 299 -5.25 -10.04 4.11
CA ASP A 299 -5.37 -9.90 2.65
C ASP A 299 -5.30 -8.45 2.14
N GLY A 300 -5.16 -7.48 3.06
CA GLY A 300 -5.10 -6.05 2.77
C GLY A 300 -6.44 -5.41 2.42
N SER A 301 -7.56 -6.11 2.61
CA SER A 301 -8.89 -5.65 2.18
C SER A 301 -9.58 -4.68 3.15
N PHE A 302 -9.09 -4.57 4.39
CA PHE A 302 -9.76 -3.80 5.46
C PHE A 302 -8.85 -2.81 6.20
N MET A 303 -7.60 -3.19 6.47
CA MET A 303 -6.71 -2.39 7.31
C MET A 303 -5.25 -2.52 6.85
N HIS A 304 -4.51 -1.45 7.09
CA HIS A 304 -3.09 -1.36 6.84
C HIS A 304 -2.39 -0.78 8.06
N TYR A 305 -1.07 -0.94 8.14
CA TYR A 305 -0.26 -0.35 9.20
C TYR A 305 1.05 0.25 8.69
N ARG A 306 1.65 1.12 9.49
CA ARG A 306 3.04 1.55 9.33
C ARG A 306 3.72 1.66 10.69
N ILE A 307 5.04 1.52 10.71
CA ILE A 307 5.82 1.70 11.93
C ILE A 307 6.30 3.15 12.02
N ILE A 308 5.99 3.80 13.14
CA ILE A 308 6.39 5.18 13.42
C ILE A 308 7.00 5.28 14.82
N LYS A 309 7.76 6.36 15.07
CA LYS A 309 8.15 6.76 16.42
C LYS A 309 6.99 7.53 17.06
N TYR A 310 6.57 7.11 18.23
CA TYR A 310 5.52 7.75 19.00
C TYR A 310 5.95 9.17 19.40
N GLY A 311 5.14 10.16 19.04
CA GLY A 311 5.43 11.58 19.27
C GLY A 311 4.58 12.23 20.36
N GLY A 312 3.74 11.47 21.07
CA GLY A 312 2.79 11.97 22.07
C GLY A 312 3.39 12.05 23.49
N PRO A 313 2.55 12.40 24.49
CA PRO A 313 2.96 12.43 25.90
C PRO A 313 3.16 11.01 26.44
N ASP A 314 3.88 10.88 27.56
CA ASP A 314 4.03 9.57 28.20
C ASP A 314 2.68 9.04 28.68
N LEU A 315 2.35 7.81 28.26
CA LEU A 315 1.09 7.14 28.57
C LEU A 315 1.34 5.87 29.38
N VAL A 316 0.46 5.60 30.33
CA VAL A 316 0.36 4.33 31.03
C VAL A 316 -0.95 3.67 30.60
N LEU A 317 -0.84 2.46 30.04
CA LEU A 317 -1.97 1.66 29.57
C LEU A 317 -2.59 0.86 30.72
N ARG A 318 -3.79 0.28 30.50
CA ARG A 318 -4.52 -0.46 31.55
C ARG A 318 -3.77 -1.67 32.11
N ASP A 319 -2.96 -2.31 31.27
CA ASP A 319 -2.10 -3.44 31.62
C ASP A 319 -0.77 -2.99 32.26
N GLN A 320 -0.65 -1.72 32.65
CA GLN A 320 0.54 -1.09 33.22
C GLN A 320 1.71 -0.88 32.23
N SER A 321 1.53 -1.22 30.95
CA SER A 321 2.51 -0.94 29.91
C SER A 321 2.73 0.56 29.73
N ARG A 322 3.98 0.98 29.57
CA ARG A 322 4.36 2.40 29.40
C ARG A 322 4.77 2.70 27.97
N ILE A 323 4.17 3.75 27.39
CA ILE A 323 4.48 4.27 26.06
C ILE A 323 5.07 5.67 26.21
N GLN A 324 6.29 5.86 25.72
CA GLN A 324 7.05 7.10 25.81
C GLN A 324 7.37 7.67 24.44
N ARG A 325 7.66 8.98 24.41
CA ARG A 325 8.10 9.64 23.18
C ARG A 325 9.35 8.96 22.61
N GLY A 326 9.29 8.56 21.34
CA GLY A 326 10.36 7.87 20.63
C GLY A 326 10.14 6.36 20.50
N ASP A 327 9.25 5.77 21.30
CA ASP A 327 8.92 4.35 21.21
C ASP A 327 8.34 3.99 19.85
N LEU A 328 8.67 2.80 19.35
CA LEU A 328 8.12 2.33 18.08
C LEU A 328 6.70 1.80 18.30
N VAL A 329 5.77 2.34 17.52
CA VAL A 329 4.36 1.93 17.51
C VAL A 329 3.93 1.62 16.09
N ALA A 330 3.04 0.64 15.95
CA ALA A 330 2.41 0.32 14.68
C ALA A 330 1.13 1.14 14.55
N GLU A 331 1.16 2.17 13.70
CA GLU A 331 -0.01 3.00 13.44
C GLU A 331 -0.93 2.32 12.42
N MET A 332 -2.18 2.09 12.82
CA MET A 332 -3.23 1.44 12.04
C MET A 332 -4.02 2.44 11.21
N HIS A 333 -4.36 2.05 9.99
CA HIS A 333 -5.15 2.82 9.03
C HIS A 333 -6.22 1.92 8.39
N PHE A 334 -7.48 2.31 8.49
CA PHE A 334 -8.55 1.63 7.75
C PHE A 334 -8.44 1.92 6.26
N ASP A 335 -8.77 0.93 5.44
CA ASP A 335 -8.96 1.09 4.01
C ASP A 335 -10.24 1.94 3.77
N ASN A 336 -10.11 3.08 3.10
CA ASN A 336 -11.21 4.00 2.85
C ASN A 336 -12.24 3.41 1.88
N GLU A 337 -11.87 2.48 0.98
CA GLU A 337 -12.83 1.78 0.13
C GLU A 337 -13.71 0.84 0.96
N ALA A 338 -13.11 0.07 1.88
CA ALA A 338 -13.82 -0.75 2.85
C ALA A 338 -14.72 0.10 3.75
N MET A 339 -14.20 1.21 4.27
CA MET A 339 -14.96 2.17 5.08
C MET A 339 -16.15 2.77 4.31
N TYR A 340 -15.95 3.19 3.06
CA TYR A 340 -17.00 3.73 2.21
C TYR A 340 -18.09 2.68 1.92
N ARG A 341 -17.70 1.44 1.65
CA ARG A 341 -18.62 0.31 1.43
C ARG A 341 -19.43 0.02 2.68
N ILE A 342 -18.79 -0.02 3.86
CA ILE A 342 -19.45 -0.20 5.16
C ILE A 342 -20.45 0.93 5.40
N GLY A 343 -20.07 2.19 5.13
CA GLY A 343 -20.93 3.36 5.26
C GLY A 343 -22.17 3.30 4.37
N MET A 344 -21.98 3.01 3.09
CA MET A 344 -23.06 2.93 2.10
C MET A 344 -24.04 1.77 2.36
N GLN A 345 -23.58 0.69 2.99
CA GLN A 345 -24.40 -0.48 3.31
C GLN A 345 -25.06 -0.39 4.69
N SER A 346 -24.70 0.61 5.50
CA SER A 346 -25.22 0.77 6.86
C SER A 346 -26.31 1.82 6.91
N LYS A 347 -27.33 1.56 7.71
CA LYS A 347 -28.50 2.44 7.91
C LYS A 347 -28.30 3.44 9.05
N SER A 348 -27.27 3.26 9.89
CA SER A 348 -26.98 4.14 11.03
C SER A 348 -25.49 4.19 11.40
N ALA A 349 -25.07 5.25 12.10
CA ALA A 349 -23.72 5.37 12.67
C ALA A 349 -23.37 4.20 13.61
N LEU A 350 -24.34 3.73 14.40
CA LEU A 350 -24.17 2.58 15.29
C LEU A 350 -23.87 1.31 14.51
N GLN A 351 -24.55 1.09 13.38
CA GLN A 351 -24.29 -0.06 12.52
C GLN A 351 -22.91 -0.01 11.88
N ILE A 352 -22.45 1.18 11.48
CA ILE A 352 -21.06 1.39 11.00
C ILE A 352 -20.08 1.01 12.13
N ALA A 353 -20.28 1.56 13.33
CA ALA A 353 -19.42 1.30 14.48
C ALA A 353 -19.34 -0.20 14.83
N LEU A 354 -20.48 -0.89 14.92
CA LEU A 354 -20.53 -2.33 15.19
C LEU A 354 -19.81 -3.16 14.12
N ARG A 355 -19.94 -2.77 12.84
CA ARG A 355 -19.25 -3.46 11.75
C ARG A 355 -17.75 -3.23 11.82
N LEU A 356 -17.30 -2.01 12.10
CA LEU A 356 -15.87 -1.72 12.27
C LEU A 356 -15.27 -2.49 13.44
N ILE A 357 -15.97 -2.58 14.58
CA ILE A 357 -15.54 -3.39 15.72
C ILE A 357 -15.40 -4.86 15.31
N ARG A 358 -16.38 -5.40 14.57
CA ARG A 358 -16.36 -6.81 14.12
C ARG A 358 -15.19 -7.10 13.18
N GLU A 359 -14.99 -6.27 12.16
CA GLU A 359 -13.90 -6.43 11.20
C GLU A 359 -12.52 -6.22 11.86
N THR A 360 -12.42 -5.26 12.79
CA THR A 360 -11.20 -5.06 13.59
C THR A 360 -10.89 -6.29 14.43
N LYS A 361 -11.90 -6.87 15.09
CA LYS A 361 -11.74 -8.09 15.88
C LYS A 361 -11.24 -9.27 15.03
N VAL A 362 -11.74 -9.41 13.80
CA VAL A 362 -11.26 -10.43 12.85
C VAL A 362 -9.82 -10.19 12.43
N ALA A 363 -9.39 -8.93 12.34
CA ALA A 363 -8.04 -8.56 11.94
C ALA A 363 -6.99 -8.66 13.06
N LEU A 364 -7.37 -8.56 14.34
CA LEU A 364 -6.43 -8.54 15.48
C LEU A 364 -5.48 -9.77 15.53
N PRO A 365 -5.92 -11.02 15.29
CA PRO A 365 -5.02 -12.18 15.24
C PRO A 365 -3.97 -12.06 14.12
N ASP A 366 -4.36 -11.53 12.95
CA ASP A 366 -3.44 -11.33 11.83
C ASP A 366 -2.41 -10.25 12.14
N ILE A 367 -2.84 -9.14 12.76
CA ILE A 367 -1.92 -8.07 13.19
C ILE A 367 -0.91 -8.64 14.19
N SER A 368 -1.38 -9.40 15.17
CA SER A 368 -0.54 -9.99 16.21
C SER A 368 0.56 -10.86 15.63
N ARG A 369 0.18 -11.82 14.76
CA ARG A 369 1.10 -12.73 14.05
C ARG A 369 2.06 -11.98 13.12
N GLN A 370 1.56 -11.03 12.33
CA GLN A 370 2.40 -10.26 11.41
C GLN A 370 3.45 -9.42 12.14
N LEU A 371 3.08 -8.79 13.25
CA LEU A 371 4.02 -8.03 14.08
C LEU A 371 5.01 -8.94 14.81
N GLU A 372 4.69 -10.21 15.03
CA GLU A 372 5.65 -11.20 15.55
C GLU A 372 6.67 -11.65 14.50
N VAL A 373 6.20 -12.01 13.30
CA VAL A 373 7.05 -12.54 12.22
C VAL A 373 7.95 -11.47 11.61
N ILE A 374 7.42 -10.27 11.37
CA ILE A 374 8.12 -9.24 10.59
C ILE A 374 9.08 -8.41 11.47
N HIS A 375 8.92 -8.40 12.80
CA HIS A 375 9.54 -7.37 13.64
C HIS A 375 10.22 -7.88 14.93
N ARG A 376 10.74 -9.11 14.94
CA ARG A 376 11.58 -9.63 16.06
C ARG A 376 12.76 -8.70 16.44
N GLU A 377 13.18 -7.80 15.56
CA GLU A 377 14.30 -6.86 15.77
C GLU A 377 13.91 -5.41 16.16
N LYS A 378 12.63 -4.99 16.06
CA LYS A 378 12.25 -3.56 16.17
C LYS A 378 11.45 -3.16 17.41
N ASN A 379 11.33 -4.01 18.43
CA ASN A 379 10.72 -3.71 19.74
C ASN A 379 9.48 -2.77 19.68
N VAL A 380 8.49 -3.15 18.87
CA VAL A 380 7.24 -2.38 18.73
C VAL A 380 6.39 -2.57 19.99
N LYS A 381 6.12 -1.49 20.71
CA LYS A 381 5.48 -1.55 22.04
C LYS A 381 3.96 -1.54 22.02
N ALA A 382 3.35 -1.00 20.95
CA ALA A 382 1.90 -0.89 20.87
C ALA A 382 1.41 -0.77 19.41
N ILE A 383 0.14 -1.12 19.20
CA ILE A 383 -0.63 -0.64 18.05
C ILE A 383 -1.35 0.66 18.43
N PHE A 384 -1.39 1.59 17.49
CA PHE A 384 -1.82 2.97 17.70
C PHE A 384 -2.76 3.39 16.58
N GLY A 385 -3.79 4.19 16.88
CA GLY A 385 -4.67 4.74 15.87
C GLY A 385 -5.46 5.95 16.36
N ILE A 386 -6.13 6.64 15.43
CA ILE A 386 -7.07 7.71 15.76
C ILE A 386 -8.45 7.31 15.25
N SER A 387 -9.43 7.25 16.16
CA SER A 387 -10.78 6.81 15.83
C SER A 387 -11.83 7.74 16.43
N MET A 388 -12.89 8.00 15.67
CA MET A 388 -14.13 8.61 16.17
C MET A 388 -15.08 7.59 16.77
N VAL A 389 -14.91 6.31 16.43
CA VAL A 389 -15.64 5.18 17.01
C VAL A 389 -14.81 4.69 18.21
N ASN A 390 -14.99 5.40 19.32
CA ASN A 390 -14.28 5.13 20.59
C ASN A 390 -15.08 4.19 21.49
N ARG A 391 -16.41 4.29 21.49
CA ARG A 391 -17.31 3.36 22.19
C ARG A 391 -17.23 1.97 21.55
N GLY A 392 -16.79 0.98 22.34
CA GLY A 392 -16.62 -0.41 21.93
C GLY A 392 -15.17 -0.79 21.59
N ALA A 393 -14.28 0.16 21.30
CA ALA A 393 -12.84 -0.13 21.14
C ALA A 393 -12.22 -0.65 22.46
N GLU A 394 -12.69 -0.14 23.59
CA GLU A 394 -12.27 -0.61 24.92
C GLU A 394 -12.60 -2.08 25.19
N GLY A 395 -13.69 -2.57 24.58
CA GLY A 395 -14.11 -3.97 24.62
C GLY A 395 -13.25 -4.89 23.76
N LEU A 396 -12.36 -4.35 22.93
CA LEU A 396 -11.33 -5.10 22.21
C LEU A 396 -9.95 -5.01 22.91
N GLY A 397 -9.84 -4.27 24.01
CA GLY A 397 -8.57 -4.05 24.72
C GLY A 397 -7.83 -2.77 24.34
N PHE A 398 -8.44 -1.85 23.58
CA PHE A 398 -7.83 -0.53 23.32
C PHE A 398 -8.08 0.46 24.45
N ASP A 399 -7.05 1.11 24.95
CA ASP A 399 -7.13 2.30 25.80
C ASP A 399 -7.42 3.54 24.97
N THR A 400 -8.28 4.44 25.49
CA THR A 400 -8.69 5.65 24.76
C THR A 400 -8.24 6.94 25.44
N PHE A 401 -7.47 7.76 24.71
CA PHE A 401 -6.93 9.03 25.19
C PHE A 401 -7.46 10.21 24.36
N PRO A 402 -7.65 11.40 24.96
CA PRO A 402 -7.97 12.60 24.20
C PRO A 402 -6.81 12.97 23.26
N LEU A 403 -7.13 13.51 22.08
CA LEU A 403 -6.11 14.09 21.20
C LEU A 403 -5.52 15.36 21.83
N GLN A 404 -4.20 15.46 21.84
CA GLN A 404 -3.50 16.63 22.37
C GLN A 404 -3.85 17.91 21.58
N PRO A 405 -4.09 19.05 22.25
CA PRO A 405 -4.37 20.32 21.58
C PRO A 405 -3.21 20.73 20.67
N GLY A 406 -3.50 21.09 19.42
CA GLY A 406 -2.47 21.52 18.47
C GLY A 406 -2.93 21.53 17.02
N LEU A 407 -2.03 21.91 16.11
CA LEU A 407 -2.31 21.95 14.67
C LEU A 407 -2.72 20.57 14.13
N PHE A 408 -2.05 19.51 14.61
CA PHE A 408 -2.38 18.13 14.26
C PHE A 408 -3.81 17.76 14.65
N SER A 409 -4.24 18.00 15.90
CA SER A 409 -5.60 17.71 16.35
C SER A 409 -6.65 18.53 15.58
N LYS A 410 -6.39 19.80 15.26
CA LYS A 410 -7.28 20.62 14.44
C LYS A 410 -7.46 20.06 13.02
N MET A 411 -6.36 19.71 12.35
CA MET A 411 -6.37 19.14 11.00
C MET A 411 -7.03 17.76 10.97
N THR A 412 -6.68 16.88 11.92
CA THR A 412 -7.25 15.53 12.04
C THR A 412 -8.75 15.59 12.33
N ASN A 413 -9.19 16.48 13.23
CA ASN A 413 -10.61 16.70 13.50
C ASN A 413 -11.36 17.18 12.26
N TRP A 414 -10.79 18.09 11.48
CA TRP A 414 -11.41 18.58 10.25
C TRP A 414 -11.54 17.46 9.21
N TYR A 415 -10.46 16.72 8.97
CA TYR A 415 -10.42 15.61 8.01
C TYR A 415 -11.41 14.50 8.39
N LEU A 416 -11.42 14.06 9.65
CA LEU A 416 -12.30 13.00 10.12
C LEU A 416 -13.78 13.40 10.07
N LYS A 417 -14.11 14.67 10.35
CA LYS A 417 -15.47 15.19 10.16
C LYS A 417 -15.89 15.22 8.69
N LEU A 418 -14.98 15.60 7.79
CA LEU A 418 -15.22 15.54 6.34
C LEU A 418 -15.49 14.09 5.90
N LEU A 419 -14.66 13.15 6.35
CA LEU A 419 -14.78 11.72 6.08
C LEU A 419 -16.13 11.16 6.56
N MET A 420 -16.56 11.48 7.79
CA MET A 420 -17.89 11.07 8.29
C MET A 420 -19.04 11.67 7.51
N SER A 421 -18.91 12.92 7.06
CA SER A 421 -19.93 13.54 6.20
C SER A 421 -20.11 12.80 4.87
N ILE A 422 -19.11 12.07 4.40
CA ILE A 422 -19.17 11.31 3.14
C ILE A 422 -19.68 9.89 3.38
N ILE A 423 -19.23 9.23 4.46
CA ILE A 423 -19.54 7.84 4.80
C ILE A 423 -20.94 7.66 5.41
N HIS A 424 -21.47 8.68 6.09
CA HIS A 424 -22.74 8.54 6.81
C HIS A 424 -23.97 8.57 5.88
N PRO A 425 -24.95 7.66 6.04
CA PRO A 425 -26.13 7.55 5.17
C PRO A 425 -26.99 8.83 5.11
N ASP A 426 -27.06 9.60 6.21
CA ASP A 426 -27.84 10.85 6.29
C ASP A 426 -27.09 12.13 5.83
N GLY A 427 -25.83 12.04 5.39
CA GLY A 427 -25.02 13.21 4.98
C GLY A 427 -24.95 14.34 6.03
N LYS A 428 -24.89 15.61 5.57
CA LYS A 428 -24.81 16.79 6.45
C LYS A 428 -26.08 17.04 7.29
N ALA A 429 -27.19 16.37 7.01
CA ALA A 429 -28.53 16.75 7.51
C ALA A 429 -28.86 16.29 8.94
N LYS A 430 -28.00 15.52 9.63
CA LYS A 430 -28.27 15.10 11.02
C LYS A 430 -27.09 15.19 11.99
N VAL A 431 -25.97 15.80 11.60
CA VAL A 431 -24.85 16.09 12.53
C VAL A 431 -25.29 17.00 13.70
N LYS A 432 -26.47 17.64 13.60
CA LYS A 432 -27.00 18.58 14.60
C LYS A 432 -27.88 17.95 15.69
N ARG A 433 -28.41 16.72 15.53
CA ARG A 433 -29.45 16.16 16.44
C ARG A 433 -29.04 15.00 17.36
N GLN A 434 -27.86 14.40 17.19
CA GLN A 434 -27.31 13.45 18.18
C GLN A 434 -25.91 13.89 18.57
N ARG A 435 -25.80 14.68 19.64
CA ARG A 435 -24.54 15.01 20.32
C ARG A 435 -24.03 13.83 21.15
N GLU A 436 -24.07 12.60 20.62
CA GLU A 436 -23.06 11.64 21.04
C GLU A 436 -21.78 12.08 20.34
N LYS A 437 -20.98 12.89 21.04
CA LYS A 437 -19.78 13.53 20.52
C LYS A 437 -18.84 12.47 19.93
N LEU A 438 -18.89 12.30 18.61
CA LEU A 438 -17.86 11.65 17.79
C LEU A 438 -16.62 12.53 17.81
N GLU A 439 -16.02 12.67 18.99
CA GLU A 439 -14.75 13.35 19.20
C GLU A 439 -13.64 12.32 18.90
N PRO A 440 -12.78 12.58 17.91
CA PRO A 440 -11.65 11.73 17.62
C PRO A 440 -10.78 11.54 18.87
N ARG A 441 -10.53 10.28 19.20
CA ARG A 441 -9.66 9.88 20.31
C ARG A 441 -8.52 9.06 19.77
N MET A 442 -7.40 9.17 20.46
CA MET A 442 -6.27 8.30 20.29
C MET A 442 -6.62 6.95 20.93
N ILE A 443 -6.40 5.86 20.21
CA ILE A 443 -6.59 4.49 20.72
C ILE A 443 -5.26 3.76 20.69
N LEU A 444 -4.92 3.08 21.79
CA LEU A 444 -3.70 2.28 21.90
C LEU A 444 -4.01 0.90 22.46
N MET A 445 -3.32 -0.12 21.98
CA MET A 445 -3.29 -1.43 22.59
C MET A 445 -1.84 -1.87 22.70
N SER A 446 -1.44 -2.31 23.89
CA SER A 446 -0.09 -2.78 24.16
C SER A 446 0.25 -4.02 23.33
N ARG A 447 1.54 -4.30 23.19
CA ARG A 447 2.02 -5.51 22.53
C ARG A 447 1.55 -6.76 23.29
N GLU A 448 1.55 -6.69 24.60
CA GLU A 448 1.14 -7.74 25.53
C GLU A 448 -0.33 -8.10 25.32
N MET A 449 -1.23 -7.11 25.32
CA MET A 449 -2.66 -7.32 25.05
C MET A 449 -2.90 -7.80 23.63
N LEU A 450 -2.15 -7.29 22.64
CA LEU A 450 -2.27 -7.75 21.26
C LEU A 450 -1.82 -9.21 21.08
N ASN A 451 -0.83 -9.67 21.84
CA ASN A 451 -0.37 -11.06 21.77
C ASN A 451 -1.45 -12.04 22.24
N LEU A 452 -2.30 -11.64 23.19
CA LEU A 452 -3.44 -12.47 23.60
C LEU A 452 -4.42 -12.72 22.44
N TRP A 453 -4.57 -11.78 21.50
CA TRP A 453 -5.45 -11.92 20.34
C TRP A 453 -5.00 -12.97 19.32
N GLN A 454 -3.85 -13.64 19.50
CA GLN A 454 -3.54 -14.85 18.74
C GLN A 454 -4.53 -15.98 19.04
N ASP A 455 -5.05 -16.01 20.27
CA ASP A 455 -6.16 -16.85 20.70
C ASP A 455 -7.34 -15.93 21.13
N PRO A 456 -8.35 -15.75 20.26
CA PRO A 456 -9.49 -14.89 20.57
C PRO A 456 -10.22 -15.26 21.87
N GLU A 457 -10.25 -16.52 22.27
CA GLU A 457 -10.92 -16.94 23.52
C GLU A 457 -10.12 -16.48 24.74
N ALA A 458 -8.80 -16.63 24.71
CA ALA A 458 -7.91 -16.14 25.76
C ALA A 458 -7.98 -14.61 25.91
N ALA A 459 -7.98 -13.87 24.80
CA ALA A 459 -8.12 -12.42 24.80
C ALA A 459 -9.46 -11.98 25.42
N GLU A 460 -10.57 -12.65 25.08
CA GLU A 460 -11.88 -12.35 25.63
C GLU A 460 -11.98 -12.68 27.13
N ALA A 461 -11.37 -13.77 27.58
CA ALA A 461 -11.31 -14.13 28.99
C ALA A 461 -10.57 -13.06 29.81
N ALA A 462 -9.39 -12.65 29.35
CA ALA A 462 -8.60 -11.59 29.99
C ALA A 462 -9.36 -10.25 30.05
N LEU A 463 -10.10 -9.90 28.98
CA LEU A 463 -10.92 -8.69 28.94
C LEU A 463 -12.10 -8.76 29.90
N LYS A 464 -12.76 -9.92 30.04
CA LYS A 464 -13.85 -10.13 31.00
C LYS A 464 -13.34 -10.02 32.44
N GLU A 465 -12.19 -10.60 32.75
CA GLU A 465 -11.57 -10.52 34.07
C GLU A 465 -11.19 -9.07 34.45
N ALA A 466 -10.62 -8.34 33.50
CA ALA A 466 -10.30 -6.91 33.66
C ALA A 466 -11.56 -6.01 33.81
N GLN A 467 -12.70 -6.42 33.25
CA GLN A 467 -13.99 -5.74 33.43
C GLN A 467 -14.66 -6.10 34.76
N GLN A 468 -14.49 -7.33 35.25
CA GLN A 468 -15.05 -7.81 36.51
C GLN A 468 -14.31 -7.26 37.73
N SER A 469 -12.98 -7.11 37.66
CA SER A 469 -12.16 -6.44 38.69
C SER A 469 -12.45 -4.94 38.85
N LYS A 470 -13.18 -4.32 37.91
CA LYS A 470 -13.70 -2.94 37.99
C LYS A 470 -15.07 -2.81 38.65
N LYS A 471 -15.77 -3.90 39.01
CA LYS A 471 -16.96 -3.80 39.86
C LYS A 471 -16.50 -3.57 41.30
N PRO A 472 -17.02 -2.54 42.01
CA PRO A 472 -16.71 -2.40 43.42
C PRO A 472 -17.17 -3.65 44.16
N SER A 473 -16.32 -4.15 45.07
CA SER A 473 -16.71 -5.21 46.01
C SER A 473 -18.04 -4.83 46.68
N PRO A 474 -18.97 -5.77 46.90
CA PRO A 474 -20.20 -5.51 47.67
C PRO A 474 -19.92 -4.87 49.03
N ALA A 475 -18.75 -5.17 49.62
CA ALA A 475 -18.28 -4.56 50.88
C ALA A 475 -17.84 -3.09 50.74
N ALA A 476 -17.40 -2.67 49.55
CA ALA A 476 -17.04 -1.28 49.27
C ALA A 476 -18.28 -0.42 48.93
N ALA A 477 -19.29 -1.01 48.28
CA ALA A 477 -20.56 -0.35 48.02
C ALA A 477 -21.40 -0.15 49.31
N ALA A 478 -21.37 -1.11 50.23
CA ALA A 478 -22.03 -1.01 51.55
C ALA A 478 -21.40 0.07 52.45
N ARG A 479 -20.08 0.20 52.46
CA ARG A 479 -19.37 1.26 53.21
C ARG A 479 -19.67 2.66 52.67
N GLN A 480 -19.91 2.80 51.36
CA GLN A 480 -20.23 4.08 50.75
C GLN A 480 -21.68 4.52 50.99
N SER A 481 -22.60 3.57 51.23
CA SER A 481 -23.98 3.86 51.67
C SER A 481 -24.08 4.17 53.17
N GLU A 482 -23.25 3.56 54.03
CA GLU A 482 -23.18 3.91 55.46
C GLU A 482 -22.63 5.34 55.68
N LEU A 483 -21.58 5.73 54.94
CA LEU A 483 -20.99 7.07 54.99
C LEU A 483 -21.92 8.20 54.49
N LEU A 484 -23.00 7.87 53.76
CA LEU A 484 -24.00 8.84 53.30
C LEU A 484 -25.24 8.90 54.19
N MET A 485 -25.38 7.99 55.16
CA MET A 485 -26.53 7.92 56.09
C MET A 485 -26.18 8.43 57.50
N ASP A 486 -24.90 8.40 57.89
CA ASP A 486 -24.43 8.95 59.20
C ASP A 486 -24.18 10.48 59.19
N GLY A 487 -24.32 11.13 58.03
CA GLY A 487 -24.24 12.59 57.89
C GLY A 487 -25.59 13.30 58.10
N ALA A 488 -26.27 13.02 59.21
CA ALA A 488 -27.51 13.71 59.61
C ALA A 488 -27.23 14.99 60.44
N GLY A 489 -28.06 16.01 60.23
CA GLY A 489 -28.39 17.07 61.20
C GLY A 489 -27.82 18.46 60.84
N GLU A 490 -28.55 19.57 60.87
CA GLU A 490 -29.94 19.97 61.14
C GLU A 490 -30.14 21.34 60.44
N PRO A 491 -31.37 21.78 60.11
CA PRO A 491 -31.62 23.09 59.53
C PRO A 491 -31.72 24.16 60.63
N LEU A 492 -30.90 25.21 60.55
CA LEU A 492 -31.10 26.42 61.37
C LEU A 492 -32.16 27.32 60.71
N ILE A 493 -33.21 27.57 61.50
CA ILE A 493 -34.37 28.43 61.25
C ILE A 493 -33.96 29.92 61.18
N GLN A 494 -34.57 30.65 60.24
CA GLN A 494 -35.34 31.87 60.56
C GLN A 494 -36.70 31.79 59.89
#